data_AF-A0A1I8HSG8-F1
#
_entry.id   AF-A0A1I8HSG8-F1
#
_cell.length_a   1.000
_cell.length_b   1.000
_cell.length_c   1.000
_cell.angle_alpha   90.00
_cell.angle_beta   90.00
_cell.angle_gamma   90.00
#
_symmetry.space_group_name_H-M   'P 1'
#
loop_
_entity.id
_entity.type
_entity.pdbx_description
1 polymer ?
#
loop_
_entity_poly.entity_id
_entity_poly.type
_entity_poly.pdbx_seq_one_letter_code
_entity_poly.pdbx_strand_id
1 'polypeptide(L)'
;MYRHSSFDHWCRVRYRVQFQLGDIVYQSDIIDQLLDAKGYGDSYPIRQTSLFANLNSRYPLKVSISLLSMWPVTTVDLIPTSRHKSAARCYDTDKQQWVVETDILGRQLKLRLFYSDVKNVPRHFTRLVSWNAYVVPCEPDRPVVKAVNGPFTNYYSQKEQDEGFDVEMDLPVE
;
A
#
# COMPACT_ATOMS: atom_id res chain seq x y z
N MET A 1 -15.16 -16.09 10.79
CA MET A 1 -13.95 -16.02 9.94
C MET A 1 -12.76 -16.05 10.88
N TYR A 2 -11.95 -17.10 10.87
CA TYR A 2 -10.78 -17.20 11.76
C TYR A 2 -9.55 -16.66 11.02
N ARG A 3 -8.79 -15.81 11.72
CA ARG A 3 -7.55 -15.24 11.19
C ARG A 3 -6.43 -16.26 11.35
N HIS A 4 -5.73 -16.57 10.26
CA HIS A 4 -4.63 -17.54 10.25
C HIS A 4 -3.23 -16.89 10.23
N SER A 5 -3.15 -15.56 10.28
CA SER A 5 -1.88 -14.81 10.29
C SER A 5 -1.66 -14.11 11.65
N SER A 6 -0.41 -14.09 12.12
CA SER A 6 -0.01 -13.47 13.40
C SER A 6 0.39 -11.98 13.32
N PHE A 7 0.16 -11.31 12.20
CA PHE A 7 0.65 -9.93 12.00
C PHE A 7 -0.12 -8.91 12.84
N ASP A 8 0.57 -7.89 13.32
CA ASP A 8 0.05 -6.80 14.14
C ASP A 8 0.24 -5.42 13.48
N HIS A 9 0.65 -5.41 12.21
CA HIS A 9 0.94 -4.22 11.42
C HIS A 9 0.26 -4.27 10.05
N TRP A 10 0.24 -3.12 9.37
CA TRP A 10 -0.27 -2.99 8.01
C TRP A 10 0.60 -3.75 7.01
N CYS A 11 -0.04 -4.46 6.08
CA CYS A 11 0.65 -5.26 5.06
C CYS A 11 0.04 -5.00 3.68
N ARG A 12 0.88 -4.80 2.67
CA ARG A 12 0.46 -4.88 1.27
C ARG A 12 0.51 -6.33 0.83
N VAL A 13 -0.61 -6.86 0.37
CA VAL A 13 -0.73 -8.24 -0.13
C VAL A 13 -1.05 -8.23 -1.62
N ARG A 14 -0.43 -9.16 -2.34
CA ARG A 14 -0.75 -9.44 -3.73
C ARG A 14 -1.11 -10.90 -3.84
N TYR A 15 -2.29 -11.21 -4.37
CA TYR A 15 -2.79 -12.58 -4.47
C TYR A 15 -3.69 -12.77 -5.69
N ARG A 16 -3.99 -14.03 -6.03
CA ARG A 16 -5.04 -14.39 -6.99
C ARG A 16 -6.09 -15.25 -6.30
N VAL A 17 -7.33 -15.13 -6.76
CA VAL A 17 -8.43 -16.00 -6.35
C VAL A 17 -8.85 -16.82 -7.55
N GLN A 18 -8.99 -18.13 -7.35
CA GLN A 18 -9.53 -19.05 -8.33
C GLN A 18 -10.84 -19.65 -7.80
N PHE A 19 -11.86 -19.66 -8.65
CA PHE A 19 -13.14 -20.31 -8.41
C PHE A 19 -13.27 -21.48 -9.38
N GLN A 20 -13.66 -22.65 -8.88
CA GLN A 20 -13.95 -23.82 -9.70
C GLN A 20 -15.31 -24.42 -9.34
N LEU A 21 -16.16 -24.62 -10.34
CA LEU A 21 -17.46 -25.28 -10.24
C LEU A 21 -17.55 -26.38 -11.30
N GLY A 22 -17.36 -27.64 -10.89
CA GLY A 22 -17.19 -28.74 -11.84
C GLY A 22 -15.94 -28.52 -12.71
N ASP A 23 -16.13 -28.50 -14.03
CA ASP A 23 -15.06 -28.25 -15.02
C ASP A 23 -14.87 -26.76 -15.33
N ILE A 24 -15.75 -25.89 -14.83
CA ILE A 24 -15.64 -24.44 -15.07
C ILE A 24 -14.64 -23.87 -14.06
N VAL A 25 -13.57 -23.26 -14.57
CA VAL A 25 -12.54 -22.58 -13.78
C VAL A 25 -12.50 -21.12 -14.16
N TYR A 26 -12.45 -20.25 -13.15
CA TYR A 26 -12.17 -18.84 -13.29
C TYR A 26 -11.01 -18.45 -12.39
N GLN A 27 -10.15 -17.57 -12.89
CA GLN A 27 -9.05 -17.00 -12.14
C GLN A 27 -9.12 -15.47 -12.22
N SER A 28 -8.95 -14.80 -11.08
CA SER A 28 -8.80 -13.35 -11.04
C SER A 28 -7.48 -12.89 -11.64
N ASP A 29 -7.41 -11.60 -11.97
CA ASP A 29 -6.14 -10.89 -12.06
C ASP A 29 -5.44 -10.83 -10.69
N ILE A 30 -4.25 -10.21 -10.66
CA ILE A 30 -3.56 -9.94 -9.40
C ILE A 30 -4.36 -8.91 -8.62
N ILE A 31 -4.87 -9.33 -7.47
CA ILE A 31 -5.50 -8.46 -6.49
C ILE A 31 -4.39 -7.88 -5.62
N ASP A 32 -4.33 -6.55 -5.52
CA ASP A 32 -3.32 -5.80 -4.77
C ASP A 32 -4.02 -4.89 -3.75
N GLN A 33 -3.85 -5.22 -2.47
CA GLN A 33 -4.60 -4.61 -1.38
C GLN A 33 -3.71 -4.32 -0.19
N LEU A 34 -4.09 -3.28 0.55
CA LEU A 34 -3.53 -2.97 1.85
C LEU A 34 -4.44 -3.58 2.91
N LEU A 35 -3.89 -4.44 3.76
CA LEU A 35 -4.59 -5.07 4.87
C LEU A 35 -4.13 -4.47 6.19
N ASP A 36 -5.08 -4.17 7.08
CA ASP A 36 -4.77 -3.73 8.43
C ASP A 36 -4.28 -4.88 9.33
N ALA A 37 -3.91 -4.52 10.56
CA ALA A 37 -3.47 -5.48 11.57
C ALA A 37 -4.55 -6.51 11.98
N LYS A 38 -5.81 -6.35 11.56
CA LYS A 38 -6.90 -7.31 11.79
C LYS A 38 -7.21 -8.13 10.53
N GLY A 39 -6.58 -7.82 9.40
CA GLY A 39 -6.80 -8.46 8.11
C GLY A 39 -7.97 -7.89 7.31
N TYR A 40 -8.49 -6.71 7.68
CA TYR A 40 -9.49 -6.00 6.89
C TYR A 40 -8.83 -5.35 5.68
N GLY A 41 -9.47 -5.49 4.53
CA GLY A 41 -9.11 -4.87 3.28
C GLY A 41 -10.31 -4.79 2.35
N ASP A 42 -10.09 -4.32 1.13
CA ASP A 42 -11.16 -4.14 0.16
C ASP A 42 -11.80 -5.49 -0.23
N SER A 43 -13.13 -5.50 -0.36
CA SER A 43 -13.80 -6.66 -0.94
C SER A 43 -13.42 -6.84 -2.40
N TYR A 44 -13.31 -8.10 -2.86
CA TYR A 44 -13.10 -8.41 -4.28
C TYR A 44 -14.45 -8.81 -4.92
N PRO A 45 -15.10 -7.92 -5.69
CA PRO A 45 -16.36 -8.25 -6.33
C PRO A 45 -16.13 -9.20 -7.50
N ILE A 46 -16.75 -10.38 -7.45
CA ILE A 46 -16.70 -11.35 -8.53
C ILE A 46 -17.72 -10.93 -9.58
N ARG A 47 -17.26 -10.30 -10.67
CA ARG A 47 -18.15 -9.75 -11.71
C ARG A 47 -18.66 -10.81 -12.72
N GLN A 48 -18.26 -12.06 -12.56
CA GLN A 48 -18.55 -13.13 -13.51
C GLN A 48 -19.84 -13.87 -13.13
N THR A 49 -20.98 -13.25 -13.44
CA THR A 49 -22.31 -13.78 -13.13
C THR A 49 -22.58 -15.14 -13.79
N SER A 50 -21.93 -15.46 -14.91
CA SER A 50 -22.06 -16.76 -15.60
C SER A 50 -21.52 -17.95 -14.79
N LEU A 51 -20.51 -17.75 -13.94
CA LEU A 51 -20.06 -18.78 -12.98
C LEU A 51 -21.18 -19.14 -12.01
N PHE A 52 -21.95 -18.14 -11.62
CA PHE A 52 -22.95 -18.25 -10.57
C PHE A 52 -24.37 -18.52 -11.07
N ALA A 53 -24.63 -18.28 -12.36
CA ALA A 53 -25.88 -18.66 -13.01
C ALA A 53 -26.15 -20.16 -12.90
N ASN A 54 -25.10 -20.97 -12.78
CA ASN A 54 -25.15 -22.42 -12.61
C ASN A 54 -24.89 -22.88 -11.16
N LEU A 55 -25.00 -22.01 -10.15
CA LEU A 55 -24.87 -22.41 -8.72
C LEU A 55 -25.90 -23.47 -8.29
N ASN A 56 -26.96 -23.67 -9.06
CA ASN A 56 -27.90 -24.79 -8.88
C ASN A 56 -27.29 -26.16 -9.25
N SER A 57 -26.01 -26.22 -9.67
CA SER A 57 -25.31 -27.46 -9.99
C SER A 57 -24.97 -28.27 -8.74
N ARG A 58 -24.94 -29.61 -8.87
CA ARG A 58 -24.56 -30.54 -7.78
C ARG A 58 -23.08 -30.47 -7.39
N TYR A 59 -22.29 -29.62 -8.01
CA TYR A 59 -20.84 -29.58 -7.81
C TYR A 59 -20.46 -28.60 -6.71
N PRO A 60 -19.51 -28.95 -5.82
CA PRO A 60 -19.03 -28.02 -4.81
C PRO A 60 -18.24 -26.87 -5.46
N LEU A 61 -18.45 -25.64 -5.00
CA LEU A 61 -17.60 -24.50 -5.32
C LEU A 61 -16.26 -24.65 -4.60
N LYS A 62 -15.17 -24.85 -5.35
CA LYS A 62 -13.82 -24.79 -4.82
C LYS A 62 -13.28 -23.37 -4.95
N VAL A 63 -12.78 -22.83 -3.85
CA VAL A 63 -12.10 -21.53 -3.81
C VAL A 63 -10.64 -21.76 -3.46
N SER A 64 -9.72 -21.21 -4.26
CA SER A 64 -8.29 -21.29 -4.00
C SER A 64 -7.69 -19.88 -4.03
N ILE A 65 -6.90 -19.55 -3.00
CA ILE A 65 -6.21 -18.26 -2.90
C ILE A 65 -4.72 -18.53 -3.05
N SER A 66 -4.11 -17.92 -4.06
CA SER A 66 -2.67 -18.01 -4.30
C SER A 66 -2.01 -16.70 -3.88
N LEU A 67 -1.34 -16.69 -2.73
CA LEU A 67 -0.54 -15.55 -2.29
C LEU A 67 0.70 -15.42 -3.18
N LEU A 68 0.90 -14.24 -3.77
CA LEU A 68 2.04 -13.95 -4.64
C LEU A 68 3.14 -13.21 -3.89
N SER A 69 2.77 -12.22 -3.08
CA SER A 69 3.72 -11.49 -2.24
C SER A 69 3.02 -10.81 -1.08
N MET A 70 3.76 -10.57 -0.01
CA MET A 70 3.32 -9.81 1.15
C MET A 70 4.48 -8.94 1.62
N TRP A 71 4.20 -7.65 1.82
CA TRP A 71 5.20 -6.67 2.23
C TRP A 71 4.68 -5.89 3.44
N PRO A 72 5.46 -5.82 4.54
CA PRO A 72 5.09 -4.97 5.66
C PRO A 72 5.11 -3.50 5.23
N VAL A 73 4.21 -2.70 5.80
CA VAL A 73 4.11 -1.27 5.52
C VAL A 73 4.52 -0.50 6.77
N THR A 74 5.44 0.45 6.59
CA THR A 74 5.80 1.38 7.65
C THR A 74 4.72 2.46 7.80
N THR A 75 4.16 2.59 9.00
CA THR A 75 3.14 3.58 9.33
C THR A 75 3.74 4.70 10.19
N VAL A 76 3.34 5.93 9.92
CA VAL A 76 3.69 7.11 10.73
C VAL A 76 2.46 7.96 10.97
N ASP A 77 2.35 8.52 12.17
CA ASP A 77 1.30 9.48 12.52
C ASP A 77 1.75 10.89 12.16
N LEU A 78 0.92 11.57 11.37
CA LEU A 78 1.14 12.96 10.94
C LEU A 78 -0.09 13.79 11.31
N ILE A 79 0.13 15.02 11.78
CA ILE A 79 -0.91 16.02 11.98
C ILE A 79 -0.61 17.17 11.01
N PRO A 80 -1.28 17.21 9.84
CA PRO A 80 -0.92 18.16 8.78
C PRO A 80 -0.94 19.64 9.19
N THR A 81 -1.82 20.00 10.13
CA THR A 81 -1.97 21.37 10.63
C THR A 81 -1.00 21.74 11.76
N SER A 82 -0.28 20.77 12.32
CA SER A 82 0.60 21.00 13.48
C SER A 82 2.05 21.17 13.03
N ARG A 83 2.66 22.31 13.36
CA ARG A 83 4.10 22.56 13.06
C ARG A 83 5.06 21.52 13.63
N HIS A 84 4.70 20.85 14.72
CA HIS A 84 5.57 19.88 15.40
C HIS A 84 5.30 18.43 14.99
N LYS A 85 4.18 18.18 14.30
CA LYS A 85 3.74 16.83 13.89
C LYS A 85 3.39 16.75 12.40
N SER A 86 3.74 17.77 11.62
CA SER A 86 3.63 17.77 10.16
C SER A 86 4.72 16.94 9.50
N ALA A 87 5.73 16.47 10.26
CA ALA A 87 6.82 15.63 9.81
C ALA A 87 7.04 14.44 10.74
N ALA A 88 7.36 13.27 10.18
CA ALA A 88 7.65 12.06 10.93
C ALA A 88 8.82 11.29 10.29
N ARG A 89 9.58 10.58 11.14
CA ARG A 89 10.64 9.67 10.69
C ARG A 89 10.08 8.26 10.54
N CYS A 90 10.53 7.56 9.52
CA CYS A 90 10.24 6.15 9.29
C CYS A 90 11.47 5.41 8.76
N TYR A 91 11.37 4.09 8.71
CA TYR A 91 12.42 3.24 8.18
C TYR A 91 11.87 2.31 7.10
N ASP A 92 12.65 2.07 6.06
CA ASP A 92 12.34 1.03 5.10
C ASP A 92 12.78 -0.36 5.60
N THR A 93 12.54 -1.40 4.79
CA THR A 93 12.88 -2.79 5.10
C THR A 93 14.39 -3.02 5.28
N ASP A 94 15.22 -2.15 4.72
CA ASP A 94 16.68 -2.19 4.85
C ASP A 94 17.17 -1.31 6.02
N LYS A 95 16.24 -0.89 6.88
CA LYS A 95 16.47 -0.02 8.05
C LYS A 95 17.07 1.33 7.67
N GLN A 96 16.87 1.78 6.45
CA GLN A 96 17.30 3.11 6.04
C GLN A 96 16.27 4.15 6.50
N GLN A 97 16.75 5.29 6.96
CA GLN A 97 15.90 6.33 7.51
C GLN A 97 15.31 7.22 6.42
N TRP A 98 14.02 7.49 6.57
CA TRP A 98 13.23 8.41 5.75
C TRP A 98 12.54 9.44 6.65
N VAL A 99 12.22 10.60 6.07
CA VAL A 99 11.32 11.60 6.67
C VAL A 99 10.16 11.80 5.72
N VAL A 100 8.94 11.81 6.26
CA VAL A 100 7.72 12.17 5.54
C VAL A 100 7.19 13.46 6.13
N GLU A 101 6.97 14.46 5.29
CA GLU A 101 6.36 15.73 5.66
C GLU A 101 5.02 15.90 4.95
N THR A 102 4.11 16.65 5.57
CA THR A 102 2.82 17.02 5.00
C THR A 102 2.87 18.44 4.45
N ASP A 103 2.30 18.63 3.28
CA ASP A 103 2.06 19.93 2.67
C ASP A 103 0.58 20.06 2.32
N ILE A 104 -0.04 21.09 2.92
CA ILE A 104 -1.46 21.42 2.80
C ILE A 104 -1.67 22.81 2.18
N LEU A 105 -0.65 23.40 1.56
CA LEU A 105 -0.77 24.72 0.93
C LEU A 105 -1.52 24.68 -0.42
N GLY A 106 -1.61 23.49 -1.01
CA GLY A 106 -2.32 23.24 -2.27
C GLY A 106 -3.79 22.85 -2.10
N ARG A 107 -4.44 22.49 -3.22
CA ARG A 107 -5.83 21.98 -3.23
C ARG A 107 -5.96 20.53 -2.76
N GLN A 108 -4.86 19.79 -2.81
CA GLN A 108 -4.78 18.39 -2.43
C GLN A 108 -3.64 18.22 -1.44
N LEU A 109 -3.77 17.24 -0.55
CA LEU A 109 -2.72 16.88 0.38
C LEU A 109 -1.52 16.38 -0.41
N LYS A 110 -0.36 16.93 -0.12
CA LYS A 110 0.92 16.42 -0.62
C LYS A 110 1.73 15.87 0.53
N LEU A 111 2.43 14.78 0.27
CA LEU A 111 3.45 14.23 1.15
C LEU A 111 4.80 14.47 0.50
N ARG A 112 5.76 14.99 1.26
CA ARG A 112 7.15 15.15 0.80
C ARG A 112 8.03 14.14 1.51
N LEU A 113 8.66 13.25 0.73
CA LEU A 113 9.49 12.16 1.24
C LEU A 113 10.95 12.49 1.06
N PHE A 114 11.74 12.42 2.14
CA PHE A 114 13.17 12.66 2.12
C PHE A 114 13.92 11.39 2.52
N TYR A 115 14.88 10.98 1.69
CA TYR A 115 15.81 9.92 2.05
C TYR A 115 16.90 10.47 2.99
N SER A 116 16.72 10.31 4.30
CA SER A 116 17.62 10.90 5.31
C SER A 116 19.03 10.32 5.27
N ASP A 117 19.15 9.05 4.89
CA ASP A 117 20.42 8.33 4.82
C ASP A 117 21.06 8.39 3.42
N VAL A 118 20.68 9.35 2.58
CA VAL A 118 21.24 9.48 1.23
C VAL A 118 22.77 9.67 1.22
N LYS A 119 23.32 10.28 2.27
CA LYS A 119 24.77 10.40 2.49
C LYS A 119 25.47 9.05 2.74
N ASN A 120 24.72 8.04 3.15
CA ASN A 120 25.22 6.69 3.40
C ASN A 120 25.18 5.81 2.14
N VAL A 121 24.62 6.30 1.02
CA VAL A 121 24.71 5.59 -0.26
C VAL A 121 26.19 5.45 -0.63
N PRO A 122 26.68 4.23 -0.95
CA PRO A 122 28.08 4.03 -1.29
C PRO A 122 28.53 4.85 -2.50
N ARG A 123 29.78 5.36 -2.46
CA ARG A 123 30.39 6.08 -3.58
C ARG A 123 30.44 5.22 -4.82
N HIS A 124 30.09 5.79 -5.97
CA HIS A 124 30.01 5.11 -7.28
C HIS A 124 28.90 4.05 -7.40
N PHE A 125 27.97 3.99 -6.44
CA PHE A 125 26.76 3.19 -6.55
C PHE A 125 25.53 4.09 -6.68
N THR A 126 24.45 3.50 -7.19
CA THR A 126 23.12 4.11 -7.22
C THR A 126 22.13 3.12 -6.64
N ARG A 127 21.30 3.60 -5.71
CA ARG A 127 20.20 2.84 -5.11
C ARG A 127 18.91 3.20 -5.86
N LEU A 128 18.28 2.22 -6.48
CA LEU A 128 16.92 2.35 -6.98
C LEU A 128 15.95 2.06 -5.84
N VAL A 129 15.03 2.98 -5.57
CA VAL A 129 13.96 2.79 -4.59
C VAL A 129 12.62 2.90 -5.30
N SER A 130 11.69 2.00 -4.99
CA SER A 130 10.30 2.08 -5.41
C SER A 130 9.38 2.01 -4.20
N TRP A 131 8.37 2.88 -4.15
CA TRP A 131 7.45 2.97 -3.01
C TRP A 131 6.04 3.31 -3.46
N ASN A 132 5.09 3.07 -2.56
CA ASN A 132 3.72 3.53 -2.65
C ASN A 132 3.41 4.31 -1.36
N ALA A 133 2.55 5.32 -1.46
CA ALA A 133 2.08 6.05 -0.29
C ALA A 133 0.56 5.90 -0.15
N TYR A 134 0.13 5.80 1.09
CA TYR A 134 -1.26 5.63 1.49
C TYR A 134 -1.53 6.55 2.67
N VAL A 135 -2.70 7.19 2.69
CA VAL A 135 -3.22 7.89 3.87
C VAL A 135 -4.29 7.00 4.48
N VAL A 136 -4.03 6.57 5.71
CA VAL A 136 -4.96 5.78 6.52
C VAL A 136 -5.76 6.76 7.39
N PRO A 137 -7.09 6.88 7.21
CA PRO A 137 -7.90 7.76 8.04
C PRO A 137 -7.95 7.29 9.49
N CYS A 138 -8.06 8.24 10.43
CA CYS A 138 -8.32 7.91 11.85
C CYS A 138 -9.75 7.36 12.06
N GLU A 139 -10.69 7.76 11.20
CA GLU A 139 -12.08 7.29 11.21
C GLU A 139 -12.16 5.91 10.51
N PRO A 140 -12.61 4.85 11.19
CA PRO A 140 -12.55 3.48 10.66
C PRO A 140 -13.45 3.25 9.44
N ASP A 141 -14.48 4.08 9.24
CA ASP A 141 -15.42 3.95 8.12
C ASP A 141 -14.92 4.64 6.84
N ARG A 142 -13.84 5.43 6.91
CA ARG A 142 -13.28 6.08 5.72
C ARG A 142 -12.30 5.15 5.01
N PRO A 143 -12.36 5.06 3.67
CA PRO A 143 -11.45 4.23 2.90
C PRO A 143 -10.03 4.80 2.95
N VAL A 144 -9.05 3.91 2.82
CA VAL A 144 -7.64 4.29 2.64
C VAL A 144 -7.48 5.05 1.32
N VAL A 145 -6.84 6.22 1.39
CA VAL A 145 -6.56 7.04 0.20
C VAL A 145 -5.20 6.70 -0.37
N LYS A 146 -5.14 6.44 -1.68
CA LYS A 146 -3.90 6.13 -2.40
C LYS A 146 -3.30 7.40 -3.00
N ALA A 147 -1.98 7.40 -3.16
CA ALA A 147 -1.31 8.45 -3.90
C ALA A 147 -1.73 8.45 -5.39
N VAL A 148 -1.80 9.64 -5.97
CA VAL A 148 -2.03 9.84 -7.40
C VAL A 148 -0.75 9.45 -8.14
N ASN A 149 -0.87 8.58 -9.15
CA ASN A 149 0.24 8.13 -10.01
C ASN A 149 1.30 7.21 -9.37
N GLY A 150 1.00 6.56 -8.24
CA GLY A 150 1.85 5.47 -7.73
C GLY A 150 1.82 4.22 -8.64
N PRO A 151 2.82 3.32 -8.55
CA PRO A 151 3.99 3.38 -7.68
C PRO A 151 5.03 4.39 -8.15
N PHE A 152 5.78 4.96 -7.21
CA PHE A 152 6.87 5.89 -7.49
C PHE A 152 8.20 5.14 -7.56
N THR A 153 9.16 5.73 -8.28
CA THR A 153 10.53 5.24 -8.37
C THR A 153 11.50 6.41 -8.37
N ASN A 154 12.64 6.27 -7.72
CA ASN A 154 13.72 7.25 -7.78
C ASN A 154 15.09 6.60 -7.61
N TYR A 155 16.11 7.23 -8.20
CA TYR A 155 17.50 6.82 -8.11
C TYR A 155 18.24 7.74 -7.15
N TYR A 156 18.87 7.15 -6.13
CA TYR A 156 19.65 7.86 -5.14
C TYR A 156 21.14 7.55 -5.30
N SER A 157 21.95 8.60 -5.39
CA SER A 157 23.41 8.56 -5.30
C SER A 157 23.85 9.37 -4.08
N GLN A 158 25.10 9.19 -3.64
CA GLN A 158 25.62 9.88 -2.46
C GLN A 158 25.55 11.39 -2.62
N LYS A 159 24.85 12.07 -1.70
CA LYS A 159 24.77 13.53 -1.59
C LYS A 159 24.64 13.94 -0.13
N GLU A 160 24.93 15.21 0.18
CA GLU A 160 24.84 15.74 1.54
C GLU A 160 23.40 15.70 2.08
N GLN A 161 22.42 16.02 1.22
CA GLN A 161 21.02 16.07 1.61
C GLN A 161 20.10 15.70 0.44
N ASP A 162 18.96 15.09 0.77
CA ASP A 162 17.89 14.86 -0.19
C ASP A 162 17.02 16.11 -0.42
N GLU A 163 16.63 16.34 -1.67
CA GLU A 163 15.77 17.47 -2.05
C GLU A 163 14.30 17.17 -1.75
N GLY A 164 13.99 15.90 -1.48
CA GLY A 164 12.65 15.40 -1.24
C GLY A 164 11.91 15.07 -2.53
N PHE A 165 10.95 14.17 -2.41
CA PHE A 165 10.08 13.75 -3.50
C PHE A 165 8.63 14.07 -3.12
N ASP A 166 7.94 14.85 -3.95
CA ASP A 166 6.54 15.21 -3.73
C ASP A 166 5.61 14.10 -4.22
N VAL A 167 4.68 13.71 -3.35
CA VAL A 167 3.66 12.69 -3.59
C VAL A 167 2.30 13.34 -3.38
N GLU A 168 1.55 13.50 -4.46
CA GLU A 168 0.19 14.01 -4.40
C GLU A 168 -0.78 12.91 -3.98
N MET A 169 -1.66 13.22 -3.03
CA MET A 169 -2.69 12.31 -2.55
C MET A 169 -4.04 12.67 -3.16
N ASP A 170 -4.87 11.67 -3.44
CA ASP A 170 -6.26 11.87 -3.86
C ASP A 170 -7.16 12.26 -2.66
N LEU A 171 -6.73 13.30 -1.94
CA LEU A 171 -7.40 13.83 -0.75
C LEU A 171 -7.39 15.37 -0.83
N PRO A 172 -8.56 16.02 -0.99
CA PRO A 172 -8.62 17.48 -0.99
C PRO A 172 -8.26 18.05 0.39
N VAL A 173 -7.66 19.24 0.37
CA VAL A 173 -7.46 20.07 1.57
C VAL A 173 -8.57 21.11 1.57
N GLU A 174 -9.40 21.10 2.61
CA GLU A 174 -10.47 22.09 2.85
C GLU A 174 -10.02 23.19 3.82
#